data_AF-X1TE94-F1
#
_entry.id   AF-X1TE94-F1
#
_cell.length_a   1.000
_cell.length_b   1.000
_cell.length_c   1.000
_cell.angle_alpha   90.00
_cell.angle_beta   90.00
_cell.angle_gamma   90.00
#
_symmetry.space_group_name_H-M   'P 1'
#
loop_
_entity.id
_entity.type
_entity.pdbx_description
1 polymer ?
#
loop_
_entity_poly.entity_id
_entity_poly.type
_entity_poly.pdbx_seq_one_letter_code
_entity_poly.pdbx_strand_id
1 'polypeptide(L)' 'MLRRRASTIRVISIETGIPSQTVYRHMCKLENLGYLERVIPSTGTKASTGGRNPGIWGFVTLHKQEDVARAVEEHRRKT' A
#
# COMPACT_ATOMS: atom_id res chain seq x y z
N MET A 1 -3.85 -1.32 16.95
CA MET A 1 -4.71 -2.28 16.24
C MET A 1 -4.87 -1.83 14.79
N LEU A 2 -4.29 -2.57 13.84
CA LEU A 2 -4.42 -2.30 12.40
C LEU A 2 -5.86 -2.60 11.95
N ARG A 3 -6.74 -1.59 11.99
CA ARG A 3 -8.09 -1.65 11.39
C ARG A 3 -8.06 -1.57 9.84
N ARG A 4 -6.87 -1.48 9.23
CA ARG A 4 -6.70 -1.16 7.81
C ARG A 4 -6.53 -2.43 6.99
N ARG A 5 -7.27 -2.52 5.89
CA ARG A 5 -7.24 -3.67 4.98
C ARG A 5 -6.34 -3.46 3.76
N ALA A 6 -5.88 -2.23 3.53
CA ALA A 6 -4.87 -1.88 2.54
C ALA A 6 -3.96 -0.76 3.06
N SER A 7 -2.71 -0.72 2.61
CA SER A 7 -1.77 0.35 2.93
C SER A 7 -0.61 0.42 1.93
N THR A 8 0.23 1.46 2.08
CA THR A 8 1.47 1.61 1.30
C THR A 8 2.69 1.35 2.19
N ILE A 9 3.79 0.95 1.57
CA ILE A 9 5.06 0.73 2.29
C ILE A 9 5.50 1.96 3.08
N ARG A 10 5.34 3.15 2.50
CA ARG A 10 5.69 4.42 3.13
C ARG A 10 4.91 4.63 4.43
N VAL A 11 3.60 4.42 4.38
CA VAL A 11 2.71 4.60 5.54
C VAL A 11 3.08 3.60 6.65
N ILE A 12 3.25 2.31 6.29
CA ILE A 12 3.66 1.27 7.23
C ILE A 12 5.02 1.62 7.85
N SER A 13 5.99 2.07 7.04
CA SER A 13 7.32 2.45 7.51
C SER A 13 7.27 3.58 8.52
N ILE A 14 6.49 4.64 8.26
CA ILE A 14 6.32 5.76 9.19
C ILE A 14 5.67 5.31 10.50
N GLU A 15 4.61 4.50 10.43
CA GLU A 15 3.85 4.09 11.62
C GLU A 15 4.58 3.08 12.50
N THR A 16 5.44 2.25 11.89
CA THR A 16 6.17 1.20 12.61
C THR A 16 7.61 1.61 12.96
N GLY A 17 8.12 2.69 12.37
CA GLY A 17 9.54 3.05 12.43
C GLY A 17 10.47 2.10 11.67
N ILE A 18 9.92 1.08 11.00
CA ILE A 18 10.70 0.09 10.24
C ILE A 18 11.11 0.71 8.89
N PRO A 19 12.37 0.55 8.45
CA PRO A 19 12.81 1.04 7.14
C PRO A 19 11.96 0.50 5.98
N SER A 20 11.63 1.36 5.01
CA SER A 20 10.81 1.02 3.84
C SER A 20 11.29 -0.24 3.11
N GLN A 21 12.60 -0.47 3.04
CA GLN A 21 13.16 -1.66 2.39
C GLN A 21 12.83 -2.95 3.15
N THR A 22 12.86 -2.91 4.48
CA THR A 22 12.49 -4.03 5.33
C THR A 22 10.99 -4.30 5.23
N VAL A 23 10.16 -3.25 5.28
CA VAL A 23 8.72 -3.35 5.03
C VAL A 23 8.43 -3.99 3.68
N TYR A 24 9.09 -3.54 2.61
CA TYR A 24 8.95 -4.12 1.26
C TYR A 24 9.23 -5.62 1.26
N ARG A 25 10.33 -6.06 1.87
CA ARG A 25 10.68 -7.49 1.94
C ARG A 25 9.60 -8.30 2.66
N HIS A 26 9.05 -7.78 3.77
CA HIS A 26 7.96 -8.45 4.48
C HIS A 26 6.67 -8.50 3.66
N MET A 27 6.30 -7.39 2.99
CA MET A 27 5.13 -7.35 2.12
C MET A 27 5.24 -8.35 0.97
N CYS A 28 6.41 -8.44 0.30
CA CYS A 28 6.66 -9.45 -0.74
C CYS A 28 6.56 -10.88 -0.21
N LYS A 29 7.05 -11.14 1.02
CA LYS A 29 6.90 -12.47 1.63
C LYS A 29 5.43 -12.81 1.88
N LEU A 30 4.64 -11.87 2.39
CA LEU A 30 3.20 -12.05 2.63
C LEU A 30 2.39 -12.17 1.33
N GLU A 31 2.83 -11.49 0.27
CA GLU A 31 2.29 -11.62 -1.09
C GLU A 31 2.54 -13.03 -1.64
N ASN A 32 3.78 -13.53 -1.56
CA ASN A 32 4.13 -14.89 -1.99
C ASN A 32 3.40 -15.98 -1.20
N LEU A 33 3.02 -15.69 0.04
CA LEU A 33 2.22 -16.60 0.88
C LEU A 33 0.71 -16.48 0.62
N GLY A 34 0.27 -15.57 -0.24
CA GLY A 34 -1.14 -15.39 -0.59
C GLY A 34 -1.96 -14.59 0.43
N TYR A 35 -1.33 -13.94 1.41
CA TYR A 35 -2.03 -13.10 2.38
C TYR A 35 -2.30 -11.69 1.85
N LEU A 36 -1.41 -11.18 1.00
CA LEU A 36 -1.50 -9.85 0.41
C LEU A 36 -1.48 -9.93 -1.10
N GLU A 37 -2.05 -8.92 -1.74
CA GLU A 37 -1.92 -8.70 -3.18
C GLU A 37 -1.55 -7.24 -3.45
N ARG A 38 -0.77 -7.01 -4.52
CA ARG A 38 -0.54 -5.65 -5.01
C ARG A 38 -1.77 -5.16 -5.72
N VAL A 39 -2.27 -4.02 -5.26
CA VAL A 39 -3.41 -3.36 -5.86
C VAL A 39 -2.93 -2.19 -6.69
N ILE A 40 -3.25 -2.22 -7.98
CA ILE A 40 -3.06 -1.08 -8.87
C ILE A 40 -4.37 -0.28 -8.82
N PRO A 41 -4.36 0.99 -8.38
CA PRO A 41 -5.57 1.81 -8.40
C PRO A 41 -6.08 1.93 -9.84
N SER A 42 -7.32 1.53 -10.07
CA SER A 42 -7.94 1.38 -11.40
C SER A 42 -8.21 2.71 -12.11
N THR A 43 -8.11 3.83 -11.40
CA THR A 43 -8.38 5.16 -11.97
C THR A 43 -7.19 5.63 -12.81
N GLY A 44 -7.48 5.92 -14.08
CA GLY A 44 -6.57 6.32 -15.16
C GLY A 44 -5.78 7.62 -14.96
N THR A 45 -5.28 7.89 -13.76
CA THR A 45 -4.11 8.74 -13.57
C THR A 45 -2.89 8.00 -14.12
N LYS A 46 -2.68 8.12 -15.45
CA LYS A 46 -1.32 8.22 -15.96
C LYS A 46 -0.60 9.20 -15.05
N ALA A 47 0.48 8.77 -14.42
CA ALA A 47 1.31 9.63 -13.59
C ALA A 47 1.88 10.75 -14.48
N SER A 48 1.15 11.87 -14.60
CA SER A 48 1.57 13.03 -15.39
C SER A 48 2.67 13.85 -14.73
N THR A 49 3.32 13.33 -13.69
CA THR A 49 4.38 14.04 -12.96
C THR A 49 5.30 13.05 -12.26
N GLY A 50 6.12 12.30 -13.01
CA GLY A 50 7.41 11.69 -12.56
C GLY A 50 7.45 10.76 -11.34
N GLY A 51 6.37 10.62 -10.57
CA GLY A 51 6.27 9.82 -9.36
C GLY A 51 5.64 8.50 -9.70
N ARG A 52 6.36 7.41 -9.47
CA ARG A 52 5.77 6.05 -9.48
C ARG A 52 4.54 6.08 -8.58
N ASN A 53 3.40 5.63 -9.10
CA ASN A 53 2.23 5.35 -8.27
C ASN A 53 2.69 4.54 -7.06
N PRO A 54 2.25 4.89 -5.84
CA PRO A 54 2.69 4.17 -4.66
C PRO A 54 2.23 2.71 -4.79
N GLY A 55 3.14 1.77 -4.54
CA GLY A 55 2.75 0.37 -4.43
C GLY A 55 1.79 0.24 -3.24
N ILE A 56 0.56 -0.18 -3.51
CA ILE A 56 -0.46 -0.46 -2.50
C ILE A 56 -0.53 -1.96 -2.33
N TRP A 57 -0.52 -2.42 -1.08
CA TRP A 57 -0.79 -3.80 -0.72
C TRP A 57 -2.12 -3.87 0.03
N GLY A 58 -3.00 -4.76 -0.43
CA GLY A 58 -4.26 -5.08 0.21
C GLY A 58 -4.27 -6.53 0.71
N PHE A 59 -5.04 -6.82 1.75
CA PHE A 59 -5.31 -8.21 2.14
C PHE A 59 -6.21 -8.88 1.10
N VAL A 60 -5.80 -10.07 0.66
CA VAL A 60 -6.52 -10.85 -0.35
C VAL A 60 -7.94 -11.10 0.11
N THR A 61 -8.92 -10.85 -0.76
CA THR A 61 -10.38 -10.95 -0.51
C THR A 61 -10.98 -10.03 0.58
N LEU A 62 -10.17 -9.29 1.33
CA LEU A 62 -10.66 -8.45 2.44
C LEU A 62 -10.74 -6.97 2.10
N HIS A 63 -9.81 -6.47 1.27
CA HIS A 63 -9.73 -5.06 0.93
C HIS A 63 -10.85 -4.66 -0.05
N LYS A 64 -11.42 -3.46 0.15
CA LYS A 64 -12.37 -2.84 -0.77
C LYS A 64 -11.71 -1.69 -1.52
N GLN A 65 -12.33 -1.23 -2.62
CA GLN A 65 -11.87 -0.05 -3.36
C GLN A 65 -11.74 1.21 -2.47
N GLU A 66 -12.62 1.36 -1.47
CA GLU A 66 -12.54 2.44 -0.48
C GLU A 66 -11.26 2.37 0.39
N ASP A 67 -10.80 1.16 0.73
CA ASP A 67 -9.57 0.97 1.49
C ASP A 67 -8.34 1.38 0.67
N VAL A 68 -8.38 1.09 -0.64
CA VAL A 68 -7.35 1.48 -1.61
C VAL A 68 -7.31 3.01 -1.74
N ALA A 69 -8.46 3.66 -1.91
CA ALA A 69 -8.56 5.12 -1.98
C ALA A 69 -8.05 5.80 -0.69
N ARG A 70 -8.40 5.25 0.48
CA ARG A 70 -7.88 5.71 1.78
C ARG A 70 -6.36 5.55 1.89
N ALA A 71 -5.81 4.42 1.43
CA ALA A 71 -4.37 4.19 1.43
C ALA A 71 -3.62 5.18 0.53
N VAL A 72 -4.20 5.55 -0.62
CA VAL A 72 -3.65 6.59 -1.51
C VAL A 72 -3.67 7.95 -0.83
N GLU A 73 -4.79 8.34 -0.25
CA GLU A 73 -4.93 9.64 0.42
C GLU A 73 -3.98 9.76 1.62
N GLU A 74 -3.86 8.70 2.41
CA GLU A 74 -2.94 8.68 3.53
C GLU A 74 -1.47 8.76 3.08
N HIS A 75 -1.11 8.08 1.99
CA HIS A 75 0.22 8.19 1.40
C HIS A 75 0.53 9.62 0.98
N ARG A 76 -0.42 10.30 0.32
CA ARG A 76 -0.27 11.71 -0.08
C ARG A 76 -0.10 12.64 1.11
N ARG A 77 -0.85 12.42 2.20
CA ARG A 77 -0.74 13.25 3.41
C ARG A 77 0.62 13.09 4.13
N LYS A 78 1.26 11.93 3.98
CA LYS A 78 2.51 11.56 4.69
C LYS A 78 3.76 11.64 3.80
N THR A 79 3.63 12.11 2.56
CA THR A 79 4.72 12.34 1.61
C THR A 79 4.92 13.82 1.44
#